data_AF-A0A7D5QF93-F1
#
_entry.id   AF-A0A7D5QF93-F1
#
_cell.length_a   1.000
_cell.length_b   1.000
_cell.length_c   1.000
_cell.angle_alpha   90.00
_cell.angle_beta   90.00
_cell.angle_gamma   90.00
#
_symmetry.space_group_name_H-M   'P 1'
#
loop_
_entity.id
_entity.type
_entity.pdbx_description
1 polymer ?
#
loop_
_entity_poly.entity_id
_entity_poly.type
_entity_poly.pdbx_seq_one_letter_code
_entity_poly.pdbx_strand_id
1 'polypeptide(L)'
;MGPWIVRILPLVLFSLLVLTSRVIFFKSIIFSVVFILLVLINAPNIIQSFYWQTGSLNYTIPFVFLNAFLSLLILRENKRRFLLGFILLFIASGFSEAFALSLLVFIFLVISSLYILKLDGLKSRLKFVISGFLGVLVSLFLMSLSPGNDARSLTVTKPESLVFVIKSSVLATKWYLLRMASLKPFLYSLLIIFASTLFFAKKIKIDPKKTVLILVFALANIVFSTMAVIFSGYYSMSIIPPERTLFIVFYFVLFSFYIISLSLFGLFNYYFSSDFIKKKMFVLILFLNFFAIFFLTRSVFSHWLSVRSEIANYAVSWDREVKNLPEIKNIKPVGGLDSFTDNKGWVSSCVAAYYGFEKLKIVDAK
;
A
#
# COMPACT_ATOMS: atom_id res chain seq x y z
N MET A 1 -21.64 -10.74 -5.08
CA MET A 1 -20.62 -11.39 -5.96
C MET A 1 -20.30 -12.79 -5.40
N GLY A 2 -20.17 -13.83 -6.23
CA GLY A 2 -20.07 -15.22 -5.74
C GLY A 2 -18.74 -15.59 -5.04
N PRO A 3 -18.69 -16.69 -4.26
CA PRO A 3 -17.51 -17.10 -3.47
C PRO A 3 -16.22 -17.34 -4.28
N TRP A 4 -16.37 -17.62 -5.58
CA TRP A 4 -15.25 -17.88 -6.48
C TRP A 4 -14.37 -16.64 -6.71
N ILE A 5 -14.93 -15.43 -6.59
CA ILE A 5 -14.18 -14.17 -6.78
C ILE A 5 -13.08 -14.02 -5.75
N VAL A 6 -13.30 -14.49 -4.52
CA VAL A 6 -12.29 -14.46 -3.45
C VAL A 6 -11.05 -15.30 -3.81
N ARG A 7 -11.20 -16.33 -4.65
CA ARG A 7 -10.08 -17.18 -5.09
C ARG A 7 -9.32 -16.58 -6.28
N ILE A 8 -10.04 -15.95 -7.21
CA ILE A 8 -9.46 -15.46 -8.47
C ILE A 8 -8.91 -14.03 -8.33
N LEU A 9 -9.60 -13.17 -7.59
CA LEU A 9 -9.25 -11.76 -7.45
C LEU A 9 -7.81 -11.54 -6.98
N PRO A 10 -7.29 -12.21 -5.93
CA PRO A 10 -5.92 -12.02 -5.49
C PRO A 10 -4.88 -12.39 -6.56
N LEU A 11 -5.12 -13.46 -7.33
CA LEU A 11 -4.23 -13.89 -8.41
C LEU A 11 -4.20 -12.86 -9.55
N VAL A 12 -5.38 -12.36 -9.94
CA VAL A 12 -5.50 -11.32 -10.97
C VAL A 12 -4.82 -10.03 -10.52
N LEU A 13 -5.07 -9.59 -9.29
CA LEU A 13 -4.47 -8.37 -8.74
C LEU A 13 -2.95 -8.49 -8.62
N PHE A 14 -2.45 -9.62 -8.12
CA PHE A 14 -1.01 -9.89 -8.08
C PHE A 14 -0.38 -9.79 -9.47
N SER A 15 -0.98 -10.45 -10.46
CA SER A 15 -0.51 -10.45 -11.84
C SER A 15 -0.50 -9.04 -12.43
N LEU A 16 -1.58 -8.28 -12.22
CA LEU A 16 -1.68 -6.89 -12.68
C LEU A 16 -0.65 -5.98 -12.01
N LEU A 17 -0.43 -6.11 -10.70
CA LEU A 17 0.59 -5.35 -9.98
C LEU A 17 1.99 -5.65 -10.51
N VAL A 18 2.31 -6.91 -10.78
CA VAL A 18 3.60 -7.32 -11.35
C VAL A 18 3.76 -6.79 -12.77
N LEU A 19 2.75 -6.98 -13.63
CA LEU A 19 2.80 -6.55 -15.03
C LEU A 19 2.91 -5.03 -15.17
N THR A 20 2.21 -4.27 -14.32
CA THR A 20 2.24 -2.80 -14.34
C THR A 20 3.50 -2.23 -13.69
N SER A 21 4.15 -2.93 -12.76
CA SER A 21 5.39 -2.45 -12.14
C SER A 21 6.66 -2.82 -12.91
N ARG A 22 6.59 -3.79 -13.84
CA ARG A 22 7.76 -4.24 -14.61
C ARG A 22 8.56 -3.12 -15.26
N VAL A 23 7.90 -2.11 -15.83
CA VAL A 23 8.59 -1.02 -16.53
C VAL A 23 9.34 -0.13 -15.54
N ILE A 24 8.78 0.06 -14.35
CA ILE A 24 9.40 0.82 -13.25
C ILE A 24 10.70 0.14 -12.83
N PHE A 25 10.68 -1.19 -12.72
CA PHE A 25 11.82 -1.99 -12.28
C PHE A 25 12.69 -2.49 -13.45
N PHE A 26 13.04 -1.58 -14.37
CA PHE A 26 13.94 -1.86 -15.51
C PHE A 26 13.51 -3.01 -16.43
N LYS A 27 12.20 -3.22 -16.58
CA LYS A 27 11.60 -4.37 -17.30
C LYS A 27 11.90 -5.74 -16.67
N SER A 28 12.37 -5.78 -15.40
CA SER A 28 12.62 -7.01 -14.66
C SER A 28 11.33 -7.52 -14.01
N ILE A 29 10.81 -8.64 -14.51
CA ILE A 29 9.65 -9.31 -13.92
C ILE A 29 9.97 -9.87 -12.53
N ILE A 30 11.19 -10.41 -12.35
CA ILE A 30 11.64 -10.97 -11.07
C ILE A 30 11.65 -9.88 -10.00
N PHE A 31 12.22 -8.71 -10.29
CA PHE A 31 12.27 -7.65 -9.29
C PHE A 31 10.88 -7.10 -8.96
N SER A 32 9.97 -7.08 -9.94
CA SER A 32 8.56 -6.72 -9.73
C SER A 32 7.85 -7.71 -8.81
N VAL A 33 8.02 -9.01 -9.06
CA VAL A 33 7.49 -10.07 -8.19
C VAL A 33 8.04 -9.94 -6.78
N VAL A 34 9.35 -9.79 -6.62
CA VAL A 34 9.99 -9.60 -5.32
C VAL A 34 9.42 -8.37 -4.62
N PHE A 35 9.36 -7.21 -5.29
CA PHE A 35 8.85 -5.98 -4.70
C PHE A 35 7.40 -6.13 -4.21
N ILE A 36 6.50 -6.68 -5.03
CA ILE A 36 5.10 -6.89 -4.64
C ILE A 36 4.98 -7.91 -3.50
N LEU A 37 5.77 -8.99 -3.50
CA LEU A 37 5.80 -9.94 -2.39
C LEU A 37 6.28 -9.28 -1.09
N LEU A 38 7.30 -8.42 -1.14
CA LEU A 38 7.75 -7.68 0.04
C LEU A 38 6.67 -6.74 0.56
N VAL A 39 5.93 -6.05 -0.31
CA VAL A 39 4.76 -5.25 0.11
C VAL A 39 3.73 -6.13 0.82
N LEU A 40 3.37 -7.28 0.26
CA LEU A 40 2.35 -8.18 0.82
C LEU A 40 2.78 -8.81 2.15
N ILE A 41 4.04 -9.24 2.26
CA ILE A 41 4.59 -9.86 3.49
C ILE A 41 4.61 -8.86 4.64
N ASN A 42 4.81 -7.57 4.36
CA ASN A 42 4.81 -6.53 5.38
C ASN A 42 3.43 -5.91 5.64
N ALA A 43 2.38 -6.36 4.94
CA ALA A 43 1.03 -5.87 5.18
C ALA A 43 0.60 -6.19 6.63
N PRO A 44 0.16 -5.20 7.44
CA PRO A 44 -0.29 -5.45 8.81
C PRO A 44 -1.42 -6.47 8.89
N ASN A 45 -2.30 -6.44 7.89
CA ASN A 45 -3.38 -7.40 7.75
C ASN A 45 -3.58 -7.75 6.27
N ILE A 46 -2.81 -8.73 5.78
CA ILE A 46 -2.88 -9.19 4.38
C ILE A 46 -4.27 -9.74 4.03
N ILE A 47 -4.95 -10.38 4.98
CA ILE A 47 -6.28 -10.97 4.76
C ILE A 47 -7.28 -9.85 4.42
N GLN A 48 -7.35 -8.81 5.25
CA GLN A 48 -8.27 -7.70 5.02
C GLN A 48 -7.86 -6.79 3.86
N SER A 49 -6.57 -6.70 3.53
CA SER A 49 -6.10 -5.77 2.50
C SER A 49 -6.08 -6.39 1.10
N PHE A 50 -5.83 -7.70 0.99
CA PHE A 50 -5.53 -8.39 -0.26
C PHE A 50 -6.45 -9.57 -0.61
N TYR A 51 -7.01 -10.26 0.39
CA TYR A 51 -7.95 -11.36 0.14
C TYR A 51 -9.41 -10.93 0.25
N TRP A 52 -9.70 -9.98 1.14
CA TRP A 52 -11.04 -9.43 1.29
C TRP A 52 -11.35 -8.44 0.16
N GLN A 53 -12.38 -8.75 -0.64
CA GLN A 53 -12.74 -7.99 -1.84
C GLN A 53 -12.78 -6.47 -1.60
N THR A 54 -13.53 -5.98 -0.62
CA THR A 54 -13.66 -4.54 -0.35
C THR A 54 -12.31 -3.91 0.00
N GLY A 55 -11.48 -4.59 0.79
CA GLY A 55 -10.15 -4.08 1.10
C GLY A 55 -9.20 -4.12 -0.10
N SER A 56 -9.29 -5.14 -0.95
CA SER A 56 -8.49 -5.20 -2.18
C SER A 56 -8.85 -4.11 -3.18
N LEU A 57 -10.15 -3.84 -3.35
CA LEU A 57 -10.63 -2.72 -4.16
C LEU A 57 -10.09 -1.38 -3.61
N ASN A 58 -10.15 -1.17 -2.30
CA ASN A 58 -9.82 0.14 -1.71
C ASN A 58 -8.32 0.38 -1.50
N TYR A 59 -7.53 -0.69 -1.28
CA TYR A 59 -6.14 -0.55 -0.85
C TYR A 59 -5.12 -1.21 -1.79
N THR A 60 -5.54 -2.15 -2.65
CA THR A 60 -4.62 -2.86 -3.56
C THR A 60 -4.74 -2.38 -5.01
N ILE A 61 -5.97 -2.31 -5.54
CA ILE A 61 -6.21 -1.86 -6.93
C ILE A 61 -5.63 -0.49 -7.27
N PRO A 62 -5.68 0.53 -6.39
CA PRO A 62 -5.10 1.84 -6.68
C PRO A 62 -3.63 1.79 -7.08
N PHE A 63 -2.87 0.82 -6.56
CA PHE A 63 -1.47 0.62 -6.93
C PHE A 63 -1.27 0.11 -8.36
N VAL A 64 -2.24 -0.61 -8.94
CA VAL A 64 -2.21 -1.01 -10.35
C VAL A 64 -2.25 0.24 -11.25
N PHE A 65 -3.16 1.17 -10.95
CA PHE A 65 -3.28 2.42 -11.69
C PHE A 65 -2.08 3.35 -11.47
N LEU A 66 -1.57 3.44 -10.24
CA LEU A 66 -0.32 4.16 -9.95
C LEU A 66 0.87 3.58 -10.73
N ASN A 67 0.99 2.25 -10.79
CA ASN A 67 2.07 1.60 -11.52
C ASN A 67 1.95 1.78 -13.03
N ALA A 68 0.73 1.74 -13.57
CA ALA A 68 0.48 2.08 -14.97
C ALA A 68 0.87 3.54 -15.26
N PHE A 69 0.52 4.47 -14.36
CA PHE A 69 0.90 5.88 -14.46
C PHE A 69 2.43 6.05 -14.48
N LEU A 70 3.15 5.46 -13.53
CA LEU A 70 4.61 5.54 -13.45
C LEU A 70 5.29 4.86 -14.65
N SER A 71 4.74 3.74 -15.12
CA SER A 71 5.22 3.07 -16.34
C SER A 71 5.08 3.96 -17.57
N LEU A 72 3.91 4.58 -17.77
CA LEU A 72 3.69 5.50 -18.88
C LEU A 72 4.55 6.76 -18.78
N LEU A 73 4.82 7.22 -17.55
CA LEU A 73 5.74 8.32 -17.28
C LEU A 73 7.16 7.98 -17.73
N ILE A 74 7.62 6.74 -17.53
CA ILE A 74 8.97 6.28 -17.91
C ILE A 74 9.09 6.09 -19.42
N LEU A 75 8.08 5.50 -20.08
CA LEU A 75 8.07 5.20 -21.51
C LEU A 75 8.14 6.45 -22.39
N ARG A 76 8.77 6.34 -23.58
CA ARG A 76 9.00 7.44 -24.53
C ARG A 76 7.71 8.18 -24.89
N GLU A 77 7.80 9.51 -25.00
CA GLU A 77 6.68 10.44 -25.07
C GLU A 77 5.70 10.20 -26.23
N ASN A 78 4.42 10.44 -25.96
CA ASN A 78 3.39 10.63 -26.97
C ASN A 78 2.50 11.81 -26.53
N LYS A 79 2.23 12.75 -27.44
CA LYS A 79 1.55 14.04 -27.19
C LYS A 79 0.17 13.89 -26.53
N ARG A 80 -0.53 12.75 -26.70
CA ARG A 80 -1.88 12.52 -26.16
C ARG A 80 -1.92 11.85 -24.79
N ARG A 81 -0.77 11.61 -24.13
CA ARG A 81 -0.75 10.87 -22.86
C ARG A 81 -1.23 11.66 -21.64
N PHE A 82 -1.26 12.99 -21.66
CA PHE A 82 -1.61 13.76 -20.46
C PHE A 82 -3.00 13.40 -19.91
N LEU A 83 -4.01 13.21 -20.79
CA LEU A 83 -5.35 12.78 -20.40
C LEU A 83 -5.35 11.41 -19.69
N LEU A 84 -4.48 10.48 -20.12
CA LEU A 84 -4.30 9.20 -19.42
C LEU A 84 -3.71 9.40 -18.03
N GLY A 85 -2.81 10.36 -17.86
CA GLY A 85 -2.28 10.74 -16.55
C GLY A 85 -3.39 11.15 -15.59
N PHE A 86 -4.30 12.02 -16.05
CA PHE A 86 -5.50 12.42 -15.31
C PHE A 86 -6.38 11.22 -14.96
N ILE A 87 -6.79 10.43 -15.96
CA ILE A 87 -7.73 9.31 -15.77
C ILE A 87 -7.16 8.28 -14.80
N LEU A 88 -5.88 7.90 -14.95
CA LEU A 88 -5.26 6.88 -14.11
C LEU A 88 -5.22 7.31 -12.64
N LEU A 89 -4.77 8.53 -12.35
CA LEU A 89 -4.68 8.98 -10.95
C LEU A 89 -6.02 9.42 -10.37
N PHE A 90 -6.96 9.90 -11.19
CA PHE A 90 -8.36 10.11 -10.80
C PHE A 90 -9.00 8.79 -10.33
N ILE A 91 -8.89 7.74 -11.14
CA ILE A 91 -9.42 6.41 -10.77
C ILE A 91 -8.70 5.87 -9.53
N ALA A 92 -7.36 5.94 -9.48
CA ALA A 92 -6.60 5.43 -8.34
C ALA A 92 -6.99 6.10 -7.01
N SER A 93 -7.16 7.43 -7.03
CA SER A 93 -7.52 8.20 -5.84
C SER A 93 -8.99 8.03 -5.42
N GLY A 94 -9.90 7.71 -6.35
CA GLY A 94 -11.33 7.54 -6.07
C GLY A 94 -11.69 6.36 -5.16
N PHE A 95 -10.77 5.41 -4.97
CA PHE A 95 -10.99 4.23 -4.12
C PHE A 95 -10.80 4.52 -2.62
N SER A 96 -9.96 5.49 -2.25
CA SER A 96 -9.58 5.70 -0.85
C SER A 96 -8.98 7.08 -0.62
N GLU A 97 -9.55 7.82 0.34
CA GLU A 97 -9.07 9.15 0.75
C GLU A 97 -7.63 9.08 1.26
N ALA A 98 -7.34 8.08 2.10
CA ALA A 98 -5.99 7.82 2.61
C ALA A 98 -4.98 7.62 1.48
N PHE A 99 -5.36 6.88 0.44
CA PHE A 99 -4.50 6.66 -0.72
C PHE A 99 -4.31 7.96 -1.51
N ALA A 100 -5.37 8.71 -1.76
CA ALA A 100 -5.34 9.97 -2.48
C ALA A 100 -4.42 11.00 -1.81
N LEU A 101 -4.51 11.16 -0.49
CA LEU A 101 -3.64 12.08 0.27
C LEU A 101 -2.16 11.66 0.22
N SER A 102 -1.85 10.37 0.41
CA SER A 102 -0.47 9.88 0.27
C SER A 102 0.05 10.00 -1.16
N LEU A 103 -0.82 9.82 -2.16
CA LEU A 103 -0.48 9.99 -3.56
C LEU A 103 -0.14 11.45 -3.89
N LEU A 104 -0.81 12.45 -3.30
CA LEU A 104 -0.42 13.85 -3.46
C LEU A 104 1.02 14.10 -3.02
N VAL A 105 1.40 13.60 -1.83
CA VAL A 105 2.78 13.68 -1.33
C VAL A 105 3.75 12.99 -2.29
N PHE A 106 3.39 11.80 -2.77
CA PHE A 106 4.22 11.05 -3.71
C PHE A 106 4.39 11.75 -5.05
N ILE A 107 3.37 12.44 -5.57
CA ILE A 107 3.49 13.23 -6.79
C ILE A 107 4.52 14.34 -6.63
N PHE A 108 4.64 14.98 -5.46
CA PHE A 108 5.71 15.95 -5.23
C PHE A 108 7.09 15.31 -5.34
N LEU A 109 7.30 14.10 -4.81
CA LEU A 109 8.54 13.36 -5.01
C LEU A 109 8.82 13.09 -6.49
N VAL A 110 7.80 12.71 -7.27
CA VAL A 110 7.92 12.50 -8.72
C VAL A 110 8.30 13.80 -9.45
N ILE A 111 7.61 14.91 -9.17
CA ILE A 111 7.90 16.22 -9.77
C ILE A 111 9.33 16.66 -9.44
N SER A 112 9.71 16.62 -8.16
CA SER A 112 11.06 16.95 -7.71
C SER A 112 12.10 16.08 -8.43
N SER A 113 11.87 14.78 -8.53
CA SER A 113 12.79 13.85 -9.22
C SER A 113 12.96 14.20 -10.70
N LEU A 114 11.87 14.55 -11.40
CA LEU A 114 11.94 14.97 -12.82
C LEU A 114 12.79 16.23 -13.01
N TYR A 115 12.57 17.26 -12.19
CA TYR A 115 13.33 18.51 -12.26
C TYR A 115 14.81 18.32 -11.94
N ILE A 116 15.11 17.55 -10.89
CA ILE A 116 16.48 17.30 -10.45
C ILE A 116 17.25 16.51 -11.51
N LEU A 117 16.67 15.40 -11.98
CA LEU A 117 17.31 14.51 -12.95
C LEU A 117 17.37 15.09 -14.36
N LYS A 118 16.57 16.12 -14.68
CA LYS A 118 16.48 16.75 -16.01
C LYS A 118 16.26 15.72 -17.11
N LEU A 119 15.29 14.81 -16.91
CA LEU A 119 15.01 13.75 -17.87
C LEU A 119 14.59 14.33 -19.24
N ASP A 120 14.94 13.61 -20.31
CA ASP A 120 14.51 13.96 -21.67
C ASP A 120 13.00 14.09 -21.75
N GLY A 121 12.53 15.15 -22.41
CA GLY A 121 11.10 15.46 -22.49
C GLY A 121 10.51 16.06 -21.22
N LEU A 122 11.32 16.66 -20.33
CA LEU A 122 10.88 17.21 -19.04
C LEU A 122 9.53 17.96 -19.11
N LYS A 123 9.34 18.85 -20.10
CA LYS A 123 8.08 19.60 -20.27
C LYS A 123 6.86 18.70 -20.48
N SER A 124 6.96 17.66 -21.31
CA SER A 124 5.83 16.77 -21.59
C SER A 124 5.61 15.77 -20.44
N ARG A 125 6.67 15.26 -19.81
CA ARG A 125 6.58 14.48 -18.56
C ARG A 125 5.93 15.27 -17.43
N LEU A 126 6.29 16.54 -17.24
CA LEU A 126 5.65 17.41 -16.25
C LEU A 126 4.18 17.66 -16.57
N LYS A 127 3.84 17.93 -17.83
CA LYS A 127 2.41 18.03 -18.25
C LYS A 127 1.64 16.75 -17.91
N PHE A 128 2.22 15.58 -18.14
CA PHE A 128 1.62 14.30 -17.76
C PHE A 128 1.41 14.17 -16.24
N VAL A 129 2.41 14.52 -15.44
CA VAL A 129 2.33 14.44 -13.97
C VAL A 129 1.35 15.46 -13.39
N ILE A 130 1.38 16.72 -13.87
CA ILE A 130 0.44 17.76 -13.47
C ILE A 130 -1.00 17.35 -13.84
N SER A 131 -1.19 16.74 -15.00
CA SER A 131 -2.51 16.21 -15.38
C SER A 131 -2.97 15.12 -14.41
N GLY A 132 -2.08 14.23 -13.97
CA GLY A 132 -2.38 13.25 -12.93
C GLY A 132 -2.70 13.89 -11.57
N PHE A 133 -1.95 14.91 -11.17
CA PHE A 133 -2.21 15.68 -9.96
C PHE A 133 -3.62 16.31 -9.96
N LEU A 134 -4.03 16.90 -11.07
CA LEU A 134 -5.40 17.41 -11.24
C LEU A 134 -6.45 16.29 -11.11
N GLY A 135 -6.16 15.09 -11.62
CA GLY A 135 -7.02 13.92 -11.43
C GLY A 135 -7.21 13.58 -9.95
N VAL A 136 -6.14 13.63 -9.15
CA VAL A 136 -6.22 13.39 -7.70
C VAL A 136 -7.07 14.47 -7.00
N LEU A 137 -6.87 15.75 -7.34
CA LEU A 137 -7.65 16.85 -6.75
C LEU A 137 -9.15 16.74 -7.07
N VAL A 138 -9.49 16.44 -8.32
CA VAL A 138 -10.90 16.26 -8.72
C VAL A 138 -11.51 15.06 -8.00
N SER A 139 -10.77 13.96 -7.84
CA SER A 139 -11.25 12.82 -7.08
C SER A 139 -11.52 13.18 -5.62
N LEU A 140 -10.58 13.85 -4.95
CA LEU A 140 -10.76 14.29 -3.55
C LEU A 140 -11.97 15.22 -3.41
N PHE A 141 -12.16 16.14 -4.37
CA PHE A 141 -13.32 17.01 -4.40
C PHE A 141 -14.63 16.23 -4.52
N LEU A 142 -14.72 15.27 -5.46
CA LEU A 142 -15.92 14.43 -5.60
C LEU A 142 -16.16 13.57 -4.36
N MET A 143 -15.10 13.04 -3.74
CA MET A 143 -15.22 12.30 -2.48
C MET A 143 -15.76 13.18 -1.37
N SER A 144 -15.30 14.44 -1.25
CA SER A 144 -15.80 15.39 -0.24
C SER A 144 -17.29 15.73 -0.41
N LEU A 145 -17.81 15.64 -1.64
CA LEU A 145 -19.24 15.84 -1.93
C LEU A 145 -20.07 14.56 -1.80
N SER A 146 -19.46 13.43 -1.46
CA SER A 146 -20.18 12.16 -1.42
C SER A 146 -21.13 12.08 -0.21
N PRO A 147 -22.42 11.71 -0.40
CA PRO A 147 -23.39 11.64 0.69
C PRO A 147 -23.03 10.59 1.74
N GLY A 148 -22.20 9.61 1.39
CA GLY A 148 -21.67 8.63 2.34
C GLY A 148 -20.80 9.26 3.42
N ASN A 149 -20.10 10.36 3.14
CA ASN A 149 -19.33 11.08 4.15
C ASN A 149 -20.23 11.79 5.15
N ASP A 150 -21.32 12.39 4.69
CA ASP A 150 -22.31 13.02 5.57
C ASP A 150 -22.95 11.99 6.50
N ALA A 151 -23.36 10.83 5.96
CA ALA A 151 -23.91 9.74 6.75
C ALA A 151 -22.92 9.20 7.80
N ARG A 152 -21.64 9.08 7.46
CA ARG A 152 -20.59 8.67 8.40
C ARG A 152 -20.33 9.72 9.47
N SER A 153 -20.39 11.00 9.13
CA SER A 153 -20.15 12.10 10.08
C SER A 153 -21.13 12.13 11.25
N LEU A 154 -22.29 11.47 11.10
CA LEU A 154 -23.32 11.35 12.14
C LEU A 154 -23.05 10.20 13.13
N THR A 155 -22.25 9.19 12.74
CA THR A 155 -22.04 7.98 13.54
C THR A 155 -20.63 7.83 14.10
N VAL A 156 -19.65 8.55 13.54
CA VAL A 156 -18.24 8.50 13.96
C VAL A 156 -17.89 9.63 14.93
N THR A 157 -16.95 9.36 15.82
CA THR A 157 -16.41 10.38 16.73
C THR A 157 -15.69 11.47 15.93
N LYS A 158 -16.26 12.68 15.97
CA LYS A 158 -15.65 13.86 15.35
C LYS A 158 -14.40 14.29 16.12
N PRO A 159 -13.34 14.73 15.43
CA PRO A 159 -12.15 15.23 16.11
C PRO A 159 -12.47 16.51 16.87
N GLU A 160 -11.87 16.67 18.06
CA GLU A 160 -12.07 17.85 18.91
C GLU A 160 -11.64 19.15 18.21
N SER A 161 -10.55 19.10 17.45
CA SER A 161 -10.02 20.24 16.72
C SER A 161 -9.05 19.79 15.62
N LEU A 162 -8.79 20.67 14.64
CA LEU A 162 -7.74 20.43 13.63
C LEU A 162 -6.34 20.32 14.27
N VAL A 163 -6.09 21.07 15.34
CA VAL A 163 -4.83 21.01 16.11
C VAL A 163 -4.62 19.61 16.70
N PHE A 164 -5.68 19.03 17.28
CA PHE A 164 -5.65 17.65 17.75
C PHE A 164 -5.30 16.68 16.62
N VAL A 165 -5.97 16.78 15.46
CA VAL A 165 -5.71 15.91 14.30
C VAL A 165 -4.25 16.00 13.86
N ILE A 166 -3.70 17.21 13.70
CA ILE A 166 -2.31 17.41 13.27
C ILE A 166 -1.34 16.84 14.31
N LYS A 167 -1.51 17.19 15.59
CA LYS A 167 -0.63 16.73 16.68
C LYS A 167 -0.64 15.21 16.83
N SER A 168 -1.83 14.62 16.85
CA SER A 168 -2.02 13.17 16.94
C SER A 168 -1.44 12.45 15.72
N SER A 169 -1.60 13.02 14.52
CA SER A 169 -1.04 12.45 13.30
C SER A 169 0.49 12.44 13.31
N VAL A 170 1.14 13.51 13.78
CA VAL A 170 2.61 13.58 13.90
C VAL A 170 3.12 12.54 14.92
N LEU A 171 2.50 12.47 16.10
CA LEU A 171 2.90 11.53 17.16
C LEU A 171 2.70 10.07 16.72
N ALA A 172 1.54 9.77 16.13
CA ALA A 172 1.24 8.43 15.63
C ALA A 172 2.14 8.05 14.44
N THR A 173 2.50 9.01 13.57
CA THR A 173 3.47 8.77 12.48
C THR A 173 4.84 8.38 13.02
N LYS A 174 5.35 9.13 14.00
CA LYS A 174 6.61 8.80 14.67
C LYS A 174 6.56 7.40 15.29
N TRP A 175 5.51 7.13 16.08
CA TRP A 175 5.34 5.82 16.72
C TRP A 175 5.26 4.69 15.68
N TYR A 176 4.49 4.88 14.62
CA TYR A 176 4.28 3.87 13.59
C TYR A 176 5.55 3.58 12.80
N LEU A 177 6.32 4.59 12.40
CA LEU A 177 7.59 4.40 11.72
C LEU A 177 8.64 3.71 12.61
N LEU A 178 8.68 4.05 13.91
CA LEU A 178 9.54 3.36 14.88
C LEU A 178 9.12 1.91 15.06
N ARG A 179 7.82 1.63 15.12
CA ARG A 179 7.28 0.27 15.15
C ARG A 179 7.64 -0.50 13.88
N MET A 180 7.52 0.11 12.70
CA MET A 180 7.95 -0.53 11.45
C MET A 180 9.44 -0.86 11.48
N ALA A 181 10.28 0.07 11.94
CA ALA A 181 11.73 -0.14 12.05
C ALA A 181 12.11 -1.22 13.08
N SER A 182 11.27 -1.51 14.07
CA SER A 182 11.52 -2.60 15.02
C SER A 182 11.07 -3.98 14.51
N LEU A 183 10.29 -4.04 13.43
CA LEU A 183 9.88 -5.30 12.81
C LEU A 183 11.02 -5.87 11.95
N LYS A 184 11.56 -7.02 12.36
CA LYS A 184 12.63 -7.72 11.63
C LYS A 184 12.28 -8.00 10.16
N PRO A 185 11.07 -8.50 9.79
CA PRO A 185 10.71 -8.71 8.39
C PRO A 185 10.82 -7.45 7.53
N PHE A 186 10.48 -6.30 8.10
CA PHE A 186 10.54 -5.02 7.42
C PHE A 186 11.99 -4.64 7.12
N LEU A 187 12.89 -4.76 8.10
CA LEU A 187 14.33 -4.50 7.89
C LEU A 187 14.94 -5.43 6.84
N TYR A 188 14.60 -6.72 6.84
CA TYR A 188 15.06 -7.65 5.81
C TYR A 188 14.53 -7.28 4.42
N SER A 189 13.29 -6.78 4.34
CA SER A 189 12.69 -6.32 3.09
C SER A 189 13.40 -5.09 2.53
N LEU A 190 13.78 -4.13 3.39
CA LEU A 190 14.62 -3.00 2.99
C LEU A 190 15.97 -3.49 2.44
N LEU A 191 16.63 -4.43 3.13
CA LEU A 191 17.91 -4.97 2.69
C LEU A 191 17.80 -5.70 1.34
N ILE A 192 16.74 -6.47 1.11
CA ILE A 192 16.47 -7.14 -0.18
C ILE A 192 16.24 -6.10 -1.29
N ILE A 193 15.47 -5.04 -1.04
CA ILE A 193 15.26 -3.96 -2.03
C ILE A 193 16.59 -3.30 -2.35
N PHE A 194 17.38 -2.94 -1.33
CA PHE A 194 18.70 -2.33 -1.52
C PHE A 194 19.58 -3.21 -2.39
N ALA A 195 19.81 -4.46 -1.98
CA ALA A 195 20.68 -5.38 -2.68
C ALA A 195 20.20 -5.70 -4.11
N SER A 196 18.88 -5.91 -4.29
CA SER A 196 18.30 -6.18 -5.62
C SER A 196 18.42 -4.97 -6.54
N THR A 197 18.27 -3.76 -6.00
CA THR A 197 18.46 -2.52 -6.77
C THR A 197 19.90 -2.41 -7.26
N LEU A 198 20.89 -2.67 -6.41
CA LEU A 198 22.30 -2.66 -6.79
C LEU A 198 22.62 -3.71 -7.86
N PHE A 199 21.95 -4.87 -7.81
CA PHE A 199 22.12 -5.95 -8.78
C PHE A 199 21.54 -5.61 -10.16
N PHE A 200 20.32 -5.04 -10.20
CA PHE A 200 19.61 -4.79 -11.47
C PHE A 200 19.89 -3.41 -12.08
N ALA A 201 20.28 -2.42 -11.29
CA ALA A 201 20.55 -1.07 -11.80
C ALA A 201 21.81 -1.07 -12.68
N LYS A 202 21.66 -0.71 -13.95
CA LYS A 202 22.79 -0.53 -14.88
C LYS A 202 23.28 0.90 -14.84
N LYS A 203 24.61 1.09 -14.67
CA LYS A 203 25.39 2.34 -14.80
C LYS A 203 24.54 3.62 -14.73
N ILE A 204 23.98 3.91 -13.56
CA ILE A 204 23.28 5.18 -13.32
C ILE A 204 24.32 6.21 -12.90
N LYS A 205 24.48 7.27 -13.69
CA LYS A 205 25.33 8.41 -13.34
C LYS A 205 24.42 9.53 -12.84
N ILE A 206 24.50 9.83 -11.55
CA ILE A 206 23.81 10.96 -10.93
C ILE A 206 24.87 11.84 -10.28
N ASP A 207 24.78 13.15 -10.50
CA ASP A 207 25.57 14.16 -9.80
C ASP A 207 25.35 14.04 -8.27
N PRO A 208 26.41 13.95 -7.44
CA PRO A 208 26.27 13.82 -6.00
C PRO A 208 25.34 14.84 -5.34
N LYS A 209 25.38 16.12 -5.77
CA LYS A 209 24.52 17.17 -5.19
C LYS A 209 23.04 16.88 -5.44
N LYS A 210 22.72 16.43 -6.65
CA LYS A 210 21.38 16.01 -7.04
C LYS A 210 20.93 14.79 -6.27
N THR A 211 21.84 13.84 -6.04
CA THR A 211 21.53 12.64 -5.27
C THR A 211 21.10 12.98 -3.85
N VAL A 212 21.84 13.85 -3.15
CA VAL A 212 21.48 14.28 -1.78
C VAL A 212 20.07 14.87 -1.76
N LEU A 213 19.73 15.70 -2.74
CA LEU A 213 18.40 16.30 -2.82
C LEU A 213 17.29 15.24 -3.05
N ILE A 214 17.53 14.25 -3.92
CA ILE A 214 16.59 13.12 -4.12
C ILE A 214 16.42 12.31 -2.83
N LEU A 215 17.52 12.06 -2.10
CA LEU A 215 17.47 11.36 -0.81
C LEU A 215 16.61 12.13 0.21
N VAL A 216 16.77 13.44 0.31
CA VAL A 216 15.95 14.30 1.18
C VAL A 216 14.47 14.19 0.81
N PHE A 217 14.13 14.31 -0.48
CA PHE A 217 12.73 14.19 -0.92
C PHE A 217 12.17 12.79 -0.70
N ALA A 218 12.95 11.73 -0.89
CA ALA A 218 12.50 10.36 -0.67
C ALA A 218 12.27 10.07 0.83
N LEU A 219 13.14 10.57 1.72
CA LEU A 219 12.95 10.50 3.17
C LEU A 219 11.75 11.33 3.62
N ALA A 220 11.58 12.54 3.07
CA ALA A 220 10.41 13.36 3.32
C ALA A 220 9.13 12.63 2.88
N ASN A 221 9.14 11.97 1.72
CA ASN A 221 8.00 11.20 1.25
C ASN A 221 7.64 10.04 2.20
N ILE A 222 8.62 9.32 2.77
CA ILE A 222 8.36 8.29 3.79
C ILE A 222 7.55 8.88 4.96
N VAL A 223 8.00 10.01 5.50
CA VAL A 223 7.36 10.65 6.65
C VAL A 223 5.99 11.21 6.29
N PHE A 224 5.90 12.03 5.24
CA PHE A 224 4.67 12.73 4.89
C PHE A 224 3.60 11.82 4.27
N SER A 225 3.97 10.79 3.50
CA SER A 225 2.97 9.83 2.99
C SER A 225 2.39 8.98 4.10
N THR A 226 3.19 8.60 5.11
CA THR A 226 2.72 7.92 6.33
C THR A 226 1.79 8.83 7.12
N MET A 227 2.21 10.09 7.33
CA MET A 227 1.40 11.09 8.01
C MET A 227 0.08 11.34 7.27
N ALA A 228 0.06 11.36 5.94
CA ALA A 228 -1.15 11.52 5.16
C ALA A 228 -2.16 10.38 5.38
N VAL A 229 -1.70 9.12 5.41
CA VAL A 229 -2.57 7.98 5.75
C VAL A 229 -3.12 8.13 7.17
N ILE A 230 -2.26 8.41 8.15
CA ILE A 230 -2.66 8.52 9.56
C ILE A 230 -3.59 9.71 9.78
N PHE A 231 -3.32 10.84 9.12
CA PHE A 231 -4.14 12.04 9.14
C PHE A 231 -5.56 11.73 8.69
N SER A 232 -5.75 10.96 7.61
CA SER A 232 -7.09 10.57 7.16
C SER A 232 -7.88 9.81 8.23
N GLY A 233 -7.22 8.98 9.07
CA GLY A 233 -7.87 8.26 10.15
C GLY A 233 -8.31 9.18 11.28
N TYR A 234 -7.42 10.08 11.74
CA TYR A 234 -7.75 11.03 12.79
C TYR A 234 -8.78 12.07 12.33
N TYR A 235 -8.69 12.52 11.08
CA TYR A 235 -9.65 13.44 10.51
C TYR A 235 -11.04 12.83 10.40
N SER A 236 -11.14 11.58 9.92
CA SER A 236 -12.44 10.93 9.69
C SER A 236 -13.06 10.29 10.93
N MET A 237 -12.25 9.78 11.87
CA MET A 237 -12.73 8.94 12.98
C MET A 237 -12.03 9.21 14.33
N SER A 238 -11.16 10.21 14.41
CA SER A 238 -10.36 10.52 15.62
C SER A 238 -9.50 9.38 16.16
N ILE A 239 -9.19 8.38 15.32
CA ILE A 239 -8.39 7.20 15.68
C ILE A 239 -7.35 6.89 14.62
N ILE A 240 -6.34 6.09 14.97
CA ILE A 240 -5.40 5.54 13.99
C ILE A 240 -6.19 4.72 12.94
N PRO A 241 -5.88 4.86 11.64
CA PRO A 241 -6.53 4.06 10.60
C PRO A 241 -6.45 2.56 10.90
N PRO A 242 -7.46 1.77 10.51
CA PRO A 242 -7.40 0.33 10.67
C PRO A 242 -6.20 -0.24 9.90
N GLU A 243 -5.67 -1.36 10.39
CA GLU A 243 -4.46 -2.02 9.87
C GLU A 243 -4.47 -2.24 8.34
N ARG A 244 -5.65 -2.53 7.78
CA ARG A 244 -5.83 -2.69 6.33
C ARG A 244 -5.53 -1.42 5.52
N THR A 245 -5.81 -0.24 6.06
CA THR A 245 -5.49 1.05 5.42
C THR A 245 -3.98 1.31 5.47
N LEU A 246 -3.30 0.87 6.53
CA LEU A 246 -1.85 1.03 6.70
C LEU A 246 -1.02 0.23 5.69
N PHE A 247 -1.65 -0.69 4.94
CA PHE A 247 -1.07 -1.30 3.73
C PHE A 247 -0.53 -0.25 2.75
N ILE A 248 -1.23 0.89 2.63
CA ILE A 248 -0.84 2.00 1.75
C ILE A 248 0.55 2.53 2.11
N VAL A 249 0.84 2.63 3.41
CA VAL A 249 2.12 3.13 3.93
C VAL A 249 3.27 2.24 3.47
N PHE A 250 3.15 0.93 3.59
CA PHE A 250 4.23 0.01 3.20
C PHE A 250 4.61 0.16 1.73
N TYR A 251 3.63 0.30 0.84
CA TYR A 251 3.92 0.50 -0.57
C TYR A 251 4.76 1.77 -0.80
N PHE A 252 4.31 2.91 -0.30
CA PHE A 252 5.02 4.19 -0.50
C PHE A 252 6.38 4.21 0.20
N VAL A 253 6.50 3.60 1.38
CA VAL A 253 7.77 3.52 2.11
C VAL A 253 8.78 2.64 1.36
N LEU A 254 8.38 1.44 0.94
CA LEU A 254 9.25 0.54 0.17
C LEU A 254 9.61 1.13 -1.19
N PHE A 255 8.69 1.83 -1.85
CA PHE A 255 8.97 2.52 -3.12
C PHE A 255 9.94 3.70 -2.93
N SER A 256 9.78 4.49 -1.87
CA SER A 256 10.72 5.57 -1.53
C SER A 256 12.11 5.01 -1.21
N PHE A 257 12.15 3.87 -0.51
CA PHE A 257 13.40 3.19 -0.21
C PHE A 257 14.07 2.61 -1.45
N TYR A 258 13.30 2.16 -2.45
CA TYR A 258 13.83 1.81 -3.77
C TYR A 258 14.50 3.02 -4.44
N ILE A 259 13.89 4.20 -4.40
CA ILE A 259 14.51 5.44 -4.92
C ILE A 259 15.79 5.77 -4.15
N ILE A 260 15.78 5.66 -2.81
CA ILE A 260 16.98 5.85 -1.98
C ILE A 260 18.09 4.88 -2.41
N SER A 261 17.75 3.61 -2.64
CA SER A 261 18.70 2.57 -3.06
C SER A 261 19.31 2.89 -4.43
N LEU A 262 18.52 3.37 -5.39
CA LEU A 262 19.00 3.82 -6.70
C LEU A 262 19.93 5.04 -6.58
N SER A 263 19.56 6.00 -5.76
CA SER A 263 20.34 7.21 -5.49
C SER A 263 21.71 6.86 -4.87
N LEU A 264 21.73 6.03 -3.83
CA LEU A 264 22.96 5.56 -3.20
C LEU A 264 23.85 4.77 -4.17
N PHE A 265 23.26 3.96 -5.05
CA PHE A 265 24.02 3.29 -6.11
C PHE A 265 24.69 4.26 -7.09
N GLY A 266 24.00 5.35 -7.44
CA GLY A 266 24.56 6.42 -8.27
C GLY A 266 25.79 7.07 -7.63
N LEU A 267 25.71 7.40 -6.32
CA LEU A 267 26.85 7.91 -5.55
C LEU A 267 28.00 6.89 -5.48
N PHE A 268 27.67 5.63 -5.22
CA PHE A 268 28.66 4.57 -5.17
C PHE A 268 29.44 4.46 -6.49
N ASN A 269 28.74 4.42 -7.63
CA ASN A 269 29.40 4.37 -8.94
C ASN A 269 30.22 5.62 -9.27
N TYR A 270 29.85 6.77 -8.70
CA TYR A 270 30.59 8.03 -8.87
C TYR A 270 31.92 7.99 -8.11
N TYR A 271 31.93 7.59 -6.84
CA TYR A 271 33.13 7.59 -6.00
C TYR A 271 34.03 6.35 -6.19
N PHE A 272 33.45 5.19 -6.50
CA PHE A 272 34.19 3.93 -6.61
C PHE A 272 34.26 3.49 -8.08
N SER A 273 35.27 4.00 -8.80
CA SER A 273 35.49 3.68 -10.21
C SER A 273 36.15 2.32 -10.43
N SER A 274 36.97 1.86 -9.48
CA SER A 274 37.75 0.62 -9.59
C SER A 274 36.88 -0.63 -9.73
N ASP A 275 37.11 -1.39 -10.80
CA ASP A 275 36.40 -2.65 -11.06
C ASP A 275 36.67 -3.71 -9.99
N PHE A 276 37.81 -3.63 -9.30
CA PHE A 276 38.12 -4.52 -8.19
C PHE A 276 37.17 -4.31 -7.00
N ILE A 277 36.91 -3.05 -6.64
CA ILE A 277 35.98 -2.70 -5.55
C ILE A 277 34.56 -3.13 -5.93
N LYS A 278 34.16 -2.94 -7.19
CA LYS A 278 32.84 -3.36 -7.69
C LYS A 278 32.64 -4.88 -7.59
N LYS A 279 33.64 -5.69 -7.96
CA LYS A 279 33.57 -7.16 -7.86
C LYS A 279 33.41 -7.63 -6.40
N LYS A 280 34.22 -7.10 -5.47
CA LYS A 280 34.11 -7.45 -4.04
C LYS A 280 32.76 -7.04 -3.46
N MET A 281 32.30 -5.83 -3.77
CA MET A 281 31.02 -5.35 -3.28
C MET A 281 29.86 -6.17 -3.87
N PHE A 282 29.94 -6.57 -5.14
CA PHE A 282 28.94 -7.45 -5.75
C PHE A 282 28.80 -8.78 -5.00
N VAL A 283 29.90 -9.42 -4.63
CA VAL A 283 29.88 -10.65 -3.81
C VAL A 283 29.24 -10.39 -2.44
N LEU A 284 29.61 -9.29 -1.78
CA LEU A 284 29.01 -8.89 -0.50
C LEU A 284 27.50 -8.65 -0.62
N ILE A 285 27.05 -8.00 -1.69
CA ILE A 285 25.63 -7.72 -1.95
C ILE A 285 24.85 -9.03 -2.14
N LEU A 286 25.39 -9.98 -2.91
CA LEU A 286 24.77 -11.29 -3.08
C LEU A 286 24.66 -12.03 -1.76
N PHE A 287 25.72 -12.00 -0.94
CA PHE A 287 25.73 -12.59 0.39
C PHE A 287 24.68 -11.95 1.31
N LEU A 288 24.64 -10.61 1.39
CA LEU A 288 23.65 -9.89 2.19
C LEU A 288 22.22 -10.18 1.73
N ASN A 289 21.99 -10.26 0.42
CA ASN A 289 20.68 -10.59 -0.14
C ASN A 289 20.26 -12.02 0.23
N PHE A 290 21.18 -12.99 0.09
CA PHE A 290 20.94 -14.37 0.49
C PHE A 290 20.57 -14.49 1.97
N PHE A 291 21.31 -13.84 2.86
CA PHE A 291 21.01 -13.81 4.29
C PHE A 291 19.68 -13.10 4.59
N ALA A 292 19.39 -11.99 3.92
CA ALA A 292 18.13 -11.26 4.09
C ALA A 292 16.92 -12.13 3.66
N ILE A 293 17.01 -12.81 2.51
CA ILE A 293 15.99 -13.75 2.04
C ILE A 293 15.82 -14.90 3.03
N PHE A 294 16.92 -15.49 3.50
CA PHE A 294 16.88 -16.59 4.45
C PHE A 294 16.17 -16.18 5.76
N PHE A 295 16.57 -15.05 6.35
CA PHE A 295 15.95 -14.57 7.59
C PHE A 295 14.50 -14.11 7.40
N LEU A 296 14.18 -13.47 6.27
CA LEU A 296 12.81 -13.12 5.94
C LEU A 296 11.94 -14.37 5.83
N THR A 297 12.39 -15.37 5.06
CA THR A 297 11.67 -16.63 4.88
C THR A 297 11.46 -17.34 6.21
N ARG A 298 12.52 -17.43 7.04
CA ARG A 298 12.42 -18.00 8.39
C ARG A 298 11.39 -17.25 9.24
N SER A 299 11.42 -15.92 9.23
CA SER A 299 10.51 -15.09 10.03
C SER A 299 9.06 -15.22 9.60
N VAL A 300 8.81 -15.23 8.28
CA VAL A 300 7.46 -15.42 7.71
C VAL A 300 6.95 -16.82 8.03
N PHE A 301 7.79 -17.84 7.86
CA PHE A 301 7.43 -19.22 8.14
C PHE A 301 7.11 -19.44 9.62
N SER A 302 7.91 -18.90 10.54
CA SER A 302 7.64 -19.01 11.97
C SER A 302 6.35 -18.31 12.38
N HIS A 303 6.07 -17.14 11.82
CA HIS A 303 4.82 -16.43 12.08
C HIS A 303 3.61 -17.15 11.48
N TRP A 304 3.74 -17.70 10.27
CA TRP A 304 2.67 -18.46 9.65
C TRP A 304 2.35 -19.75 10.41
N LEU A 305 3.37 -20.44 10.93
CA LEU A 305 3.15 -21.62 11.77
C LEU A 305 2.37 -21.28 13.04
N SER A 306 2.65 -20.15 13.69
CA SER A 306 1.89 -19.72 14.89
C SER A 306 0.46 -19.32 14.54
N VAL A 307 0.27 -18.56 13.45
CA VAL A 307 -1.08 -18.13 13.01
C VAL A 307 -1.92 -19.30 12.53
N ARG A 308 -1.31 -20.30 11.88
CA ARG A 308 -2.04 -21.48 11.37
C ARG A 308 -2.74 -22.25 12.49
N SER A 309 -2.08 -22.46 13.63
CA SER A 309 -2.70 -23.16 14.76
C SER A 309 -3.85 -22.35 15.38
N GLU A 310 -3.68 -21.03 15.50
CA GLU A 310 -4.74 -20.13 15.96
C GLU A 310 -5.97 -20.16 15.03
N ILE A 311 -5.75 -20.08 13.71
CA ILE A 311 -6.84 -20.15 12.72
C ILE A 311 -7.54 -21.51 12.77
N ALA A 312 -6.78 -22.61 12.86
CA ALA A 312 -7.35 -23.95 12.94
C ALA A 312 -8.20 -24.12 14.22
N ASN A 313 -7.69 -23.67 15.36
CA ASN A 313 -8.42 -23.73 16.63
C ASN A 313 -9.67 -22.85 16.60
N TYR A 314 -9.57 -21.65 16.00
CA TYR A 314 -10.70 -20.75 15.80
C TYR A 314 -11.77 -21.35 14.89
N ALA A 315 -11.38 -22.08 13.84
CA ALA A 315 -12.32 -22.79 12.97
C ALA A 315 -13.01 -23.94 13.72
N VAL A 316 -12.29 -24.69 14.56
CA VAL A 316 -12.92 -25.77 15.35
C VAL A 316 -13.85 -25.22 16.43
N SER A 317 -13.46 -24.15 17.15
CA SER A 317 -14.34 -23.53 18.15
C SER A 317 -15.58 -22.92 17.49
N TRP A 318 -15.42 -22.38 16.28
CA TRP A 318 -16.52 -21.91 15.46
C TRP A 318 -17.58 -22.97 15.20
N ASP A 319 -17.15 -24.11 14.67
CA ASP A 319 -18.04 -25.18 14.25
C ASP A 319 -18.80 -25.77 15.45
N ARG A 320 -18.27 -25.61 16.66
CA ARG A 320 -18.94 -25.95 17.92
C ARG A 320 -19.96 -24.90 18.34
N GLU A 321 -19.59 -23.62 18.35
CA GLU A 321 -20.49 -22.52 18.78
C GLU A 321 -21.71 -22.37 17.85
N VAL A 322 -21.53 -22.50 16.53
CA VAL A 322 -22.60 -22.35 15.53
C VAL A 322 -23.71 -23.40 15.69
N LYS A 323 -23.44 -24.54 16.32
CA LYS A 323 -24.45 -25.59 16.55
C LYS A 323 -25.51 -25.18 17.57
N ASN A 324 -25.22 -24.23 18.46
CA ASN A 324 -26.06 -23.91 19.62
C ASN A 324 -26.69 -22.51 19.59
N LEU A 325 -26.52 -21.75 18.50
CA LEU A 325 -27.04 -20.39 18.41
C LEU A 325 -28.50 -20.37 17.91
N PRO A 326 -29.39 -19.54 18.50
CA PRO A 326 -30.77 -19.39 18.06
C PRO A 326 -30.83 -18.86 16.62
N GLU A 327 -31.66 -19.51 15.81
CA GLU A 327 -31.76 -19.25 14.37
C GLU A 327 -32.79 -18.16 14.06
N ILE A 328 -32.36 -17.05 13.45
CA ILE A 328 -33.23 -16.04 12.85
C ILE A 328 -33.27 -16.28 11.34
N LYS A 329 -34.48 -16.51 10.83
CA LYS A 329 -34.75 -16.68 9.39
C LYS A 329 -35.23 -15.36 8.79
N ASN A 330 -35.01 -15.16 7.49
CA ASN A 330 -35.57 -14.06 6.69
C ASN A 330 -35.07 -12.63 7.01
N ILE A 331 -33.81 -12.44 7.41
CA ILE A 331 -33.26 -11.07 7.53
C ILE A 331 -32.99 -10.52 6.12
N LYS A 332 -33.71 -9.47 5.72
CA LYS A 332 -33.45 -8.79 4.44
C LYS A 332 -32.03 -8.17 4.45
N PRO A 333 -31.16 -8.47 3.47
CA PRO A 333 -29.82 -7.88 3.38
C PRO A 333 -29.91 -6.36 3.32
N VAL A 334 -29.13 -5.68 4.17
CA VAL A 334 -29.01 -4.22 4.18
C VAL A 334 -27.58 -3.86 3.78
N GLY A 335 -27.41 -3.11 2.69
CA GLY A 335 -26.16 -2.41 2.38
C GLY A 335 -24.99 -3.23 1.81
N GLY A 336 -25.23 -4.19 0.92
CA GLY A 336 -24.15 -4.88 0.19
C GLY A 336 -23.37 -5.92 1.00
N LEU A 337 -23.84 -6.25 2.20
CA LEU A 337 -23.48 -7.48 2.91
C LEU A 337 -24.29 -8.63 2.28
N ASP A 338 -23.83 -9.10 1.12
CA ASP A 338 -24.53 -10.08 0.26
C ASP A 338 -24.77 -11.45 0.93
N SER A 339 -24.33 -11.68 2.16
CA SER A 339 -24.68 -12.87 2.92
C SER A 339 -24.55 -12.60 4.41
N PHE A 340 -25.67 -12.55 5.12
CA PHE A 340 -25.71 -12.64 6.57
C PHE A 340 -25.28 -14.02 7.11
N THR A 341 -24.77 -14.92 6.26
CA THR A 341 -24.37 -16.28 6.63
C THR A 341 -23.16 -16.33 7.57
N ASP A 342 -22.40 -15.24 7.67
CA ASP A 342 -21.29 -15.16 8.62
C ASP A 342 -21.86 -14.78 10.00
N ASN A 343 -22.20 -15.80 10.79
CA ASN A 343 -22.74 -15.67 12.16
C ASN A 343 -21.78 -15.00 13.16
N LYS A 344 -20.75 -14.29 12.65
CA LYS A 344 -19.52 -13.94 13.32
C LYS A 344 -19.17 -12.48 13.13
N GLY A 345 -18.40 -11.98 14.09
CA GLY A 345 -17.80 -10.65 14.03
C GLY A 345 -18.80 -9.52 14.19
N TRP A 346 -18.31 -8.30 13.94
CA TRP A 346 -19.08 -7.07 14.13
C TRP A 346 -20.43 -7.07 13.41
N VAL A 347 -20.58 -7.78 12.28
CA VAL A 347 -21.86 -7.89 11.57
C VAL A 347 -22.89 -8.64 12.41
N SER A 348 -22.58 -9.85 12.90
CA SER A 348 -23.50 -10.60 13.77
C SER A 348 -23.79 -9.86 15.09
N SER A 349 -22.80 -9.17 15.67
CA SER A 349 -22.99 -8.37 16.88
C SER A 349 -23.85 -7.13 16.62
N CYS A 350 -23.69 -6.47 15.47
CA CYS A 350 -24.51 -5.34 15.07
C CYS A 350 -25.96 -5.78 14.77
N VAL A 351 -26.14 -6.91 14.09
CA VAL A 351 -27.47 -7.48 13.84
C VAL A 351 -28.10 -7.93 15.15
N ALA A 352 -27.34 -8.55 16.07
CA ALA A 352 -27.83 -8.97 17.37
C ALA A 352 -28.24 -7.80 18.25
N ALA A 353 -27.40 -6.77 18.34
CA ALA A 353 -27.76 -5.53 19.01
C ALA A 353 -29.02 -4.89 18.39
N TYR A 354 -29.14 -4.87 17.06
CA TYR A 354 -30.32 -4.30 16.37
C TYR A 354 -31.62 -5.04 16.71
N TYR A 355 -31.57 -6.37 16.80
CA TYR A 355 -32.74 -7.20 17.11
C TYR A 355 -32.89 -7.53 18.61
N GLY A 356 -32.07 -6.93 19.49
CA GLY A 356 -32.15 -7.13 20.94
C GLY A 356 -31.66 -8.49 21.45
N PHE A 357 -30.84 -9.20 20.68
CA PHE A 357 -30.23 -10.47 21.08
C PHE A 357 -28.77 -10.27 21.53
N GLU A 358 -28.29 -11.11 22.44
CA GLU A 358 -26.89 -11.09 22.88
C GLU A 358 -25.96 -11.73 21.83
N LYS A 359 -26.42 -12.83 21.21
CA LYS A 359 -25.82 -13.51 20.05
C LYS A 359 -26.92 -14.17 19.24
N LEU A 360 -26.76 -14.26 17.91
CA LEU A 360 -27.73 -14.93 17.04
C LEU A 360 -27.05 -15.61 15.86
N LYS A 361 -27.74 -16.61 15.32
CA LYS A 361 -27.39 -17.30 14.08
C LYS A 361 -28.39 -16.87 13.00
N ILE A 362 -27.89 -16.25 11.95
CA ILE A 362 -28.67 -15.90 10.78
C ILE A 362 -28.69 -17.11 9.85
N VAL A 363 -29.89 -17.52 9.48
CA VAL A 363 -30.12 -18.67 8.61
C VAL A 363 -30.78 -18.16 7.34
N ASP A 364 -30.13 -18.41 6.20
CA ASP A 364 -30.71 -18.09 4.90
C ASP A 364 -32.06 -18.80 4.75
N ALA A 365 -33.05 -18.04 4.30
CA ALA A 365 -34.33 -18.59 3.90
C ALA A 365 -34.11 -19.38 2.61
N LYS A 366 -34.30 -20.70 2.69
CA LYS A 366 -34.30 -21.56 1.51
C LYS A 366 -35.39 -21.18 0.53
#